data_AF-A0A6A5WNP5-F1
#
_entry.id   AF-A0A6A5WNP5-F1
#
_cell.length_a   1.000
_cell.length_b   1.000
_cell.length_c   1.000
_cell.angle_alpha   90.00
_cell.angle_beta   90.00
_cell.angle_gamma   90.00
#
_symmetry.space_group_name_H-M   'P 1'
#
loop_
_entity.id
_entity.type
_entity.pdbx_description
1 polymer ?
#
loop_
_entity_poly.entity_id
_entity_poly.type
_entity_poly.pdbx_seq_one_letter_code
_entity_poly.pdbx_strand_id
1 'polypeptide(L)' 'MDTDHETCAKEDLKYTGYVHTKFMPDPYLLFQAVRQQIKRGSFEVNVRHNVYSIRSTEDIDMEKIKRYRY' A
#
# COMPACT_ATOMS: atom_id res chain seq x y z
N MET A 1 -6.95 2.83 -40.21
CA MET A 1 -7.88 2.54 -39.10
C MET A 1 -7.33 1.33 -38.37
N ASP A 2 -7.87 1.06 -37.18
CA ASP A 2 -7.61 -0.11 -36.34
C ASP A 2 -6.43 0.02 -35.37
N THR A 3 -6.53 -0.22 -34.06
CA THR A 3 -7.64 -0.14 -33.09
C THR A 3 -6.93 0.08 -31.78
N ASP A 4 -7.44 1.04 -31.03
CA ASP A 4 -7.40 1.15 -29.58
C ASP A 4 -6.91 -0.13 -28.85
N HIS A 5 -5.73 -0.05 -28.24
CA HIS A 5 -5.49 -0.79 -27.01
C HIS A 5 -5.21 0.29 -25.97
N GLU A 6 -6.30 0.86 -25.46
CA GLU A 6 -6.40 1.32 -24.08
C GLU A 6 -5.63 0.35 -23.17
N THR A 7 -4.33 0.58 -22.99
CA THR A 7 -3.66 0.24 -21.74
C THR A 7 -4.27 1.16 -20.72
N CYS A 8 -5.47 0.77 -20.27
CA CYS A 8 -6.13 1.24 -19.07
C CYS A 8 -5.03 1.34 -18.04
N ALA A 9 -4.64 2.57 -17.70
CA ALA A 9 -3.49 2.84 -16.87
C ALA A 9 -3.68 2.05 -15.58
N LYS A 10 -2.96 0.93 -15.46
CA LYS A 10 -2.66 0.35 -14.15
C LYS A 10 -1.73 1.37 -13.55
N GLU A 11 -2.35 2.39 -12.95
CA GLU A 11 -1.75 3.39 -12.09
C GLU A 11 -0.48 2.81 -11.48
N ASP A 12 0.70 3.23 -11.97
CA ASP A 12 1.97 2.57 -11.70
C ASP A 12 2.24 2.59 -10.19
N LEU A 13 1.94 1.48 -9.52
CA LEU A 13 2.14 1.33 -8.08
C LEU A 13 3.64 1.42 -7.78
N LYS A 14 4.03 2.45 -7.04
CA LYS A 14 5.41 2.63 -6.59
C LYS A 14 5.61 1.90 -5.27
N TYR A 15 6.82 1.40 -5.07
CA TYR A 15 7.19 0.78 -3.81
C TYR A 15 7.36 1.86 -2.73
N THR A 16 6.55 1.79 -1.67
CA THR A 16 6.50 2.84 -0.64
C THR A 16 7.15 2.44 0.68
N GLY A 17 7.21 1.14 1.02
CA GLY A 17 7.87 0.72 2.26
C GLY A 17 7.52 -0.65 2.81
N TYR A 18 8.15 -0.97 3.95
CA TYR A 18 8.00 -2.23 4.69
C TYR A 18 7.53 -1.99 6.13
N VAL A 19 6.64 -2.85 6.61
CA VAL A 19 6.19 -2.90 8.01
C VAL A 19 6.32 -4.32 8.53
N HIS A 20 7.09 -4.53 9.59
CA HIS A 20 7.22 -5.85 10.20
C HIS A 20 5.91 -6.21 10.93
N THR A 21 5.44 -7.45 10.78
CA THR A 21 4.23 -7.96 11.45
C THR A 21 4.27 -7.87 12.97
N LYS A 22 5.46 -7.76 13.60
CA LYS A 22 5.57 -7.54 15.05
C LYS A 22 5.03 -6.18 15.50
N PHE A 23 5.01 -5.19 14.59
CA PHE A 23 4.47 -3.85 14.85
C PHE A 23 2.98 -3.78 14.54
N MET A 24 2.53 -4.53 13.53
CA MET A 24 1.12 -4.67 13.15
C MET A 24 0.80 -6.16 12.95
N PRO A 25 0.42 -6.90 14.00
CA PRO A 25 0.11 -8.32 13.85
C PRO A 25 -1.16 -8.54 13.03
N ASP A 26 -2.11 -7.62 13.12
CA ASP A 26 -3.36 -7.66 12.37
C ASP A 26 -3.20 -6.96 11.00
N PRO A 27 -3.32 -7.70 9.87
CA PRO A 27 -3.28 -7.12 8.53
C PRO A 27 -4.43 -6.15 8.27
N TYR A 28 -5.57 -6.27 8.96
CA TYR A 28 -6.70 -5.38 8.79
C TYR A 28 -6.39 -3.96 9.28
N LEU A 29 -5.71 -3.84 10.43
CA LEU A 29 -5.25 -2.56 10.97
C LEU A 29 -4.27 -1.88 10.01
N LEU A 30 -3.36 -2.66 9.42
CA LEU A 30 -2.45 -2.15 8.41
C LEU A 30 -3.20 -1.61 7.18
N PHE A 31 -4.17 -2.38 6.69
CA PHE A 31 -4.98 -1.98 5.54
C PHE A 31 -5.78 -0.71 5.82
N GLN A 32 -6.37 -0.58 7.02
CA GLN A 32 -7.03 0.64 7.46
C GLN A 32 -6.07 1.83 7.53
N ALA A 33 -4.88 1.66 8.11
CA ALA A 33 -3.90 2.74 8.23
C ALA A 33 -3.42 3.24 6.85
N VAL A 34 -3.16 2.33 5.91
CA VAL A 34 -2.83 2.67 4.52
C VAL A 34 -4.01 3.40 3.86
N ARG A 35 -5.22 2.85 3.99
CA ARG A 35 -6.44 3.44 3.41
C ARG A 35 -6.79 4.81 3.99
N GLN A 36 -6.45 5.10 5.24
CA GLN A 36 -6.65 6.43 5.82
C GLN A 36 -5.70 7.48 5.25
N GLN A 37 -4.54 7.07 4.72
CA GLN A 37 -3.58 7.98 4.10
C GLN A 37 -3.87 8.21 2.62
N ILE A 38 -4.34 7.19 1.91
CA ILE A 38 -4.63 7.23 0.48
C ILE A 38 -6.05 7.76 0.27
N LYS A 39 -6.18 8.92 -0.38
CA LYS A 39 -7.49 9.56 -0.61
C LYS A 39 -8.09 9.17 -1.94
N ARG A 40 -7.27 9.01 -2.99
CA ARG A 40 -7.72 8.79 -4.38
C ARG A 40 -6.78 7.89 -5.20
N GLY A 41 -5.90 7.13 -4.56
CA GLY A 41 -5.02 6.16 -5.22
C GLY A 41 -5.40 4.70 -4.97
N SER A 42 -4.70 3.84 -5.70
CA SER A 42 -4.70 2.40 -5.49
C SER A 42 -3.51 2.00 -4.62
N PHE A 43 -3.67 0.90 -3.86
CA PHE A 43 -2.57 0.32 -3.11
C PHE A 43 -2.65 -1.19 -3.05
N GLU A 44 -1.50 -1.80 -2.81
CA GLU A 44 -1.33 -3.22 -2.66
C GLU A 44 -0.50 -3.50 -1.40
N VAL A 45 -0.96 -4.43 -0.58
CA VAL A 45 -0.23 -4.91 0.60
C VAL A 45 0.05 -6.39 0.42
N ASN A 46 1.32 -6.74 0.31
CA ASN A 46 1.78 -8.12 0.22
C ASN A 46 2.51 -8.53 1.49
N VAL A 47 2.24 -9.71 2.02
CA VAL A 47 2.98 -10.25 3.16
C VAL A 47 4.01 -11.27 2.69
N ARG A 48 5.27 -11.12 3.14
CA ARG A 48 6.33 -12.09 2.89
C ARG A 48 7.28 -12.14 4.10
N HIS A 49 7.59 -13.35 4.59
CA HIS A 49 8.52 -13.58 5.70
C HIS A 49 8.30 -12.65 6.92
N ASN A 50 7.06 -12.51 7.38
CA ASN A 50 6.68 -11.65 8.52
C ASN A 50 6.86 -10.14 8.30
N VAL A 51 6.86 -9.71 7.04
CA VAL A 51 6.91 -8.29 6.67
C VAL A 51 5.81 -8.00 5.66
N TYR A 52 5.07 -6.93 5.90
CA TYR A 52 4.18 -6.36 4.90
C TYR A 52 4.96 -5.41 4.00
N SER A 53 4.79 -5.59 2.71
CA SER A 53 5.30 -4.74 1.65
C SER A 53 4.13 -3.95 1.10
N ILE A 54 4.23 -2.63 1.16
CA ILE A 54 3.17 -1.74 0.68
C ILE A 54 3.65 -1.11 -0.62
N ARG A 55 2.76 -1.10 -1.61
CA ARG A 55 2.92 -0.41 -2.88
C ARG A 55 1.71 0.49 -3.09
N SER A 56 1.93 1.69 -3.58
CA SER A 56 0.88 2.69 -3.75
C SER A 56 1.24 3.66 -4.86
N THR A 57 0.23 4.23 -5.49
CA THR A 57 0.41 5.34 -6.43
C THR A 57 0.63 6.68 -5.72
N GLU A 58 0.09 6.82 -4.51
CA GLU A 58 0.30 7.98 -3.64
C GLU A 58 1.46 7.74 -2.66
N ASP A 59 2.09 8.83 -2.24
CA ASP A 59 3.09 8.80 -1.17
C ASP A 59 2.41 8.48 0.16
N ILE A 60 2.99 7.55 0.92
CA ILE A 60 2.46 7.09 2.20
C ILE A 60 3.53 7.32 3.26
N ASP A 61 3.15 7.98 4.34
CA ASP A 61 4.01 8.11 5.50
C ASP A 61 4.06 6.78 6.27
N MET A 62 5.13 6.02 6.04
CA MET A 62 5.38 4.74 6.68
C MET A 62 5.68 4.86 8.18
N GLU A 63 6.20 6.00 8.64
CA GLU A 63 6.43 6.25 10.07
C GLU A 63 5.09 6.39 10.81
N LYS A 64 4.12 7.05 10.19
CA LYS A 64 2.75 7.16 10.69
C LYS A 64 2.06 5.80 10.76
N ILE A 65 2.27 4.91 9.80
CA ILE A 65 1.74 3.53 9.84
C ILE A 65 2.35 2.73 10.99
N LYS A 66 3.67 2.78 11.17
CA LYS A 66 4.35 2.07 12.27
C LYS A 66 3.92 2.58 13.65
N ARG A 67 3.44 3.83 13.73
CA ARG A 67 2.96 4.47 14.96
C ARG A 67 1.54 4.09 15.37
N TYR A 68 0.76 3.33 14.59
CA TYR A 68 -0.56 2.81 15.01
C TYR A 68 -0.51 1.78 16.16
N ARG A 69 0.63 1.70 16.86
CA ARG A 69 0.79 0.91 18.08
C ARG A 69 0.42 1.82 19.27
N TYR A 70 -0.84 1.65 19.72
CA TYR A 70 -1.51 2.31 20.86
C TYR A 70 -2.08 3.70 20.59
#